data_AF-A0A9D7CG22-F1
#
_entry.id   AF-A0A9D7CG22-F1
#
_cell.length_a   1.000
_cell.length_b   1.000
_cell.length_c   1.000
_cell.angle_alpha   90.00
_cell.angle_beta   90.00
_cell.angle_gamma   90.00
#
_symmetry.space_group_name_H-M   'P 1'
#
loop_
_entity.id
_entity.type
_entity.pdbx_description
1 polymer ?
#
loop_
_entity_poly.entity_id
_entity_poly.type
_entity_poly.pdbx_seq_one_letter_code
_entity_poly.pdbx_strand_id
1 'polypeptide(L)'
;MPRSRCAHRATHRATHRTTHPTAGRTAGRTPPPTHRAGFTLVEVVVAVLLMAIAALGVASSTTYVARLGATAQAVARATRAAAQVVDSLRALPCTTLGSGAVATASGGVRWTTTSTPVTRAVRAVLTPASPRVPNAIVEEVLLPCE
;
A
#
# COMPACT_ATOMS: atom_id res chain seq x y z
N MET A 1 -17.46 10.08 17.49
CA MET A 1 -16.34 10.94 17.03
C MET A 1 -16.56 11.31 15.57
N PRO A 2 -16.27 12.56 15.17
CA PRO A 2 -16.96 13.24 14.07
C PRO A 2 -16.30 13.04 12.70
N ARG A 3 -17.14 13.09 11.67
CA ARG A 3 -16.79 12.99 10.24
C ARG A 3 -16.33 14.36 9.72
N SER A 4 -15.07 14.48 9.35
CA SER A 4 -14.52 15.68 8.70
C SER A 4 -14.77 15.64 7.19
N ARG A 5 -15.73 16.44 6.75
CA ARG A 5 -15.97 16.81 5.34
C ARG A 5 -15.00 17.93 4.98
N CYS A 6 -14.18 17.76 3.94
CA CYS A 6 -13.51 18.87 3.26
C CYS A 6 -14.11 19.03 1.87
N ALA A 7 -14.98 20.04 1.75
CA ALA A 7 -15.39 20.62 0.49
C ALA A 7 -14.27 21.54 -0.01
N HIS A 8 -13.76 21.32 -1.22
CA HIS A 8 -13.01 22.36 -1.92
C HIS A 8 -13.67 22.71 -3.24
N ARG A 9 -14.38 23.83 -3.13
CA ARG A 9 -14.95 24.69 -4.16
C ARG A 9 -13.82 25.41 -4.87
N ALA A 10 -13.79 25.38 -6.21
CA ALA A 10 -13.10 26.38 -7.03
C ALA A 10 -13.77 26.47 -8.40
N THR A 11 -14.83 27.26 -8.43
CA THR A 11 -15.44 27.88 -9.60
C THR A 11 -14.43 28.82 -10.26
N HIS A 12 -14.00 28.54 -11.49
CA HIS A 12 -13.40 29.57 -12.36
C HIS A 12 -14.34 29.94 -13.50
N ARG A 13 -14.81 31.18 -13.36
CA ARG A 13 -15.66 31.97 -14.24
C ARG A 13 -14.75 32.89 -15.04
N ALA A 14 -14.84 32.89 -16.37
CA ALA A 14 -14.34 33.96 -17.25
C ALA A 14 -14.98 33.79 -18.64
N THR A 15 -16.11 34.46 -18.89
CA THR A 15 -16.23 35.74 -19.63
C THR A 15 -16.37 35.57 -21.15
N HIS A 16 -17.63 35.67 -21.57
CA HIS A 16 -18.15 36.29 -22.78
C HIS A 16 -17.12 37.00 -23.68
N ARG A 17 -17.10 36.61 -24.96
CA ARG A 17 -16.88 37.55 -26.05
C ARG A 17 -17.91 37.31 -27.16
N THR A 18 -18.75 38.32 -27.29
CA THR A 18 -19.87 38.40 -28.22
C THR A 18 -19.39 39.09 -29.51
N THR A 19 -19.87 38.58 -30.65
CA THR A 19 -20.09 39.26 -31.95
C THR A 19 -18.91 39.86 -32.74
N HIS A 20 -18.65 39.28 -33.91
CA HIS A 20 -18.79 39.96 -35.20
C HIS A 20 -19.03 38.93 -36.33
N PRO A 21 -20.19 38.94 -37.02
CA PRO A 21 -20.42 38.15 -38.23
C PRO A 21 -20.06 38.98 -39.45
N THR A 22 -18.82 38.86 -39.94
CA THR A 22 -18.47 39.32 -41.29
C THR A 22 -18.93 38.27 -42.27
N ALA A 23 -20.02 38.56 -42.97
CA ALA A 23 -20.57 37.80 -44.07
C ALA A 23 -19.59 37.80 -45.26
N GLY A 24 -18.56 36.96 -45.17
CA GLY A 24 -17.69 36.57 -46.27
C GLY A 24 -18.34 35.42 -47.03
N ARG A 25 -19.03 35.76 -48.11
CA ARG A 25 -19.65 34.86 -49.07
C ARG A 25 -18.55 34.16 -49.88
N THR A 26 -17.88 33.17 -49.29
CA THR A 26 -17.01 32.25 -50.02
C THR A 26 -17.86 31.13 -50.59
N ALA A 27 -17.84 31.07 -51.92
CA ALA A 27 -18.47 30.06 -52.75
C ALA A 27 -18.28 28.64 -52.18
N GLY A 28 -19.34 27.84 -52.31
CA GLY A 28 -19.36 26.43 -51.91
C GLY A 28 -18.25 25.63 -52.57
N ARG A 29 -17.12 25.50 -51.86
CA ARG A 29 -16.20 24.38 -52.04
C ARG A 29 -16.83 23.22 -51.27
N THR A 30 -17.45 22.30 -51.99
CA THR A 30 -17.75 20.97 -51.45
C THR A 30 -16.42 20.43 -50.90
N PRO A 31 -16.30 20.17 -49.59
CA PRO A 31 -15.07 19.61 -49.06
C PRO A 31 -14.77 18.31 -49.81
N PRO A 32 -13.51 18.08 -50.23
CA PRO A 32 -13.16 16.86 -50.93
C PRO A 32 -13.60 15.66 -50.06
N PRO A 33 -14.11 14.58 -50.68
CA PRO A 33 -14.52 13.40 -49.94
C PRO A 33 -13.33 12.94 -49.09
N THR A 34 -13.47 13.06 -47.78
CA THR A 34 -12.47 12.58 -46.83
C THR A 34 -12.38 11.07 -47.03
N HIS A 35 -11.28 10.60 -47.62
CA HIS A 35 -11.00 9.17 -47.75
C HIS A 35 -11.07 8.57 -46.34
N ARG A 36 -12.13 7.81 -46.05
CA ARG A 36 -12.22 7.05 -44.81
C ARG A 36 -11.16 5.97 -44.90
N ALA A 37 -10.04 6.16 -44.20
CA ALA A 37 -9.04 5.13 -44.04
C ALA A 37 -9.71 3.95 -43.31
N GLY A 38 -10.01 2.89 -44.04
CA GLY A 38 -10.43 1.63 -43.45
C GLY A 38 -9.25 0.99 -42.73
N PHE A 39 -9.51 0.32 -41.60
CA PHE A 39 -8.52 -0.51 -40.94
C PHE A 39 -8.14 -1.67 -41.86
N THR A 40 -6.85 -1.89 -42.06
CA THR A 40 -6.40 -3.07 -42.81
C THR A 40 -6.58 -4.33 -41.96
N LEU A 41 -6.78 -5.50 -42.59
CA LEU A 41 -6.86 -6.77 -41.87
C LEU A 41 -5.60 -7.00 -41.01
N VAL A 42 -4.43 -6.61 -41.52
CA VAL A 42 -3.15 -6.71 -40.82
C VAL A 42 -3.16 -5.88 -39.54
N GLU A 43 -3.73 -4.67 -39.58
CA GLU A 43 -3.79 -3.77 -38.42
C GLU A 43 -4.66 -4.35 -37.29
N VAL A 44 -5.79 -4.98 -37.64
CA VAL A 44 -6.65 -5.67 -36.66
C VAL A 44 -5.92 -6.85 -36.02
N VAL A 45 -5.22 -7.65 -36.84
CA VAL A 45 -4.45 -8.80 -36.33
C VAL A 45 -3.37 -8.33 -35.36
N VAL A 46 -2.61 -7.28 -35.71
CA VAL A 46 -1.59 -6.71 -34.81
C VAL A 46 -2.21 -6.17 -33.52
N ALA A 47 -3.35 -5.48 -33.59
CA ALA A 47 -4.04 -4.97 -32.42
C ALA A 47 -4.47 -6.09 -31.45
N VAL A 48 -5.03 -7.19 -31.97
CA VAL A 48 -5.43 -8.34 -31.15
C VAL A 48 -4.21 -9.02 -30.52
N LEU A 49 -3.09 -9.14 -31.24
CA LEU A 49 -1.84 -9.69 -30.69
C LEU A 49 -1.30 -8.82 -29.55
N LEU A 50 -1.27 -7.50 -29.72
CA LEU A 50 -0.85 -6.57 -28.68
C LEU A 50 -1.78 -6.62 -27.47
N MET A 51 -3.10 -6.70 -27.70
CA MET A 51 -4.09 -6.84 -26.64
C MET A 51 -3.89 -8.14 -25.84
N ALA A 52 -3.59 -9.25 -26.50
CA ALA A 52 -3.29 -10.51 -25.84
C ALA A 52 -2.04 -10.41 -24.96
N ILE A 53 -0.95 -9.83 -25.46
CA ILE A 53 0.29 -9.62 -24.69
C ILE A 53 0.02 -8.71 -23.48
N ALA A 54 -0.72 -7.62 -23.68
CA ALA A 54 -1.10 -6.72 -22.59
C ALA A 54 -1.93 -7.43 -21.51
N ALA A 55 -2.90 -8.25 -21.91
CA ALA A 55 -3.72 -9.03 -20.99
C ALA A 55 -2.88 -10.02 -20.17
N LEU A 56 -1.89 -10.69 -20.78
CA LEU A 56 -0.94 -11.55 -20.07
C LEU A 56 -0.09 -10.75 -19.06
N GLY A 57 0.35 -9.55 -19.43
CA GLY A 57 1.08 -8.64 -18.54
C GLY A 57 0.27 -8.23 -17.31
N VAL A 58 -1.01 -7.89 -17.49
CA VAL A 58 -1.91 -7.55 -16.37
C VAL A 58 -2.16 -8.77 -15.49
N ALA A 59 -2.43 -9.94 -16.09
CA ALA A 59 -2.67 -11.17 -15.34
C ALA A 59 -1.49 -11.53 -14.42
N SER A 60 -0.25 -11.48 -14.92
CA SER A 60 0.93 -11.76 -14.11
C SER A 60 1.09 -10.75 -12.95
N SER A 61 0.83 -9.47 -13.19
CA SER A 61 0.89 -8.42 -12.16
C SER A 61 -0.09 -8.64 -11.01
N THR A 62 -1.31 -9.13 -11.28
CA THR A 62 -2.29 -9.42 -10.21
C THR A 62 -1.81 -10.51 -9.25
N THR A 63 -1.18 -11.57 -9.77
CA THR A 63 -0.64 -12.65 -8.94
C THR A 63 0.51 -12.17 -8.06
N TYR A 64 1.34 -11.27 -8.58
CA TYR A 64 2.44 -10.67 -7.82
C TYR A 64 1.92 -9.81 -6.66
N VAL A 65 0.94 -8.93 -6.93
CA VAL A 65 0.33 -8.09 -5.90
C VAL A 65 -0.37 -8.93 -4.82
N ALA A 66 -1.05 -10.02 -5.20
CA ALA A 66 -1.67 -10.93 -4.23
C ALA A 66 -0.63 -11.58 -3.30
N ARG A 67 0.52 -12.01 -3.85
CA ARG A 67 1.64 -12.55 -3.05
C ARG A 67 2.21 -11.49 -2.11
N LEU A 68 2.42 -10.27 -2.58
CA LEU A 68 2.92 -9.16 -1.77
C LEU A 68 1.95 -8.84 -0.62
N GLY A 69 0.65 -8.80 -0.89
CA GLY A 69 -0.39 -8.60 0.14
C GLY A 69 -0.38 -9.70 1.20
N ALA A 70 -0.23 -10.96 0.80
CA ALA A 70 -0.13 -12.08 1.74
C ALA A 70 1.11 -12.01 2.64
N THR A 71 2.25 -11.57 2.09
CA THR A 71 3.48 -11.32 2.87
C THR A 71 3.29 -10.16 3.84
N ALA A 72 2.74 -9.03 3.38
CA ALA A 72 2.48 -7.88 4.23
C ALA A 72 1.54 -8.21 5.40
N GLN A 73 0.49 -9.00 5.15
CA GLN A 73 -0.40 -9.49 6.21
C GLN A 73 0.31 -10.38 7.22
N ALA A 74 1.20 -11.27 6.77
CA ALA A 74 1.98 -12.13 7.66
C ALA A 74 2.92 -11.30 8.57
N VAL A 75 3.64 -10.32 7.99
CA VAL A 75 4.48 -9.38 8.75
C VAL A 75 3.65 -8.60 9.76
N ALA A 76 2.50 -8.04 9.34
CA ALA A 76 1.64 -7.26 10.22
C ALA A 76 1.03 -8.07 11.37
N ARG A 77 0.84 -9.38 11.21
CA ARG A 77 0.40 -10.27 12.31
C ARG A 77 1.56 -10.60 13.25
N ALA A 78 2.76 -10.78 12.71
CA ALA A 78 3.95 -11.02 13.51
C ALA A 78 4.32 -9.79 14.35
N THR A 79 4.36 -8.59 13.76
CA THR A 79 4.63 -7.34 14.51
C THR A 79 3.62 -7.12 15.63
N ARG A 80 2.31 -7.30 15.35
CA ARG A 80 1.27 -7.19 16.38
C ARG A 80 1.44 -8.19 17.52
N ALA A 81 1.85 -9.43 17.22
CA ALA A 81 2.11 -10.43 18.25
C ALA A 81 3.32 -10.06 19.12
N ALA A 82 4.40 -9.54 18.52
CA ALA A 82 5.56 -9.05 19.28
C ALA A 82 5.17 -7.87 20.18
N ALA A 83 4.46 -6.88 19.64
CA ALA A 83 3.99 -5.71 20.39
C ALA A 83 3.07 -6.11 21.55
N GLN A 84 2.14 -7.06 21.34
CA GLN A 84 1.28 -7.57 22.42
C GLN A 84 2.07 -8.19 23.57
N VAL A 85 3.15 -8.93 23.26
CA VAL A 85 4.04 -9.48 24.30
C VAL A 85 4.73 -8.33 25.04
N VAL A 86 5.30 -7.36 24.33
CA VAL A 86 5.94 -6.18 24.95
C VAL A 86 4.97 -5.39 25.81
N ASP A 87 3.72 -5.21 25.37
CA ASP A 87 2.67 -4.53 26.15
C ASP A 87 2.27 -5.34 27.38
N SER A 88 2.25 -6.66 27.32
CA SER A 88 2.06 -7.49 28.51
C SER A 88 3.20 -7.37 29.51
N LEU A 89 4.45 -7.23 29.02
CA LEU A 89 5.64 -7.02 29.84
C LEU A 89 5.63 -5.63 30.51
N ARG A 90 5.07 -4.62 29.86
CA ARG A 90 4.86 -3.28 30.45
C ARG A 90 3.93 -3.28 31.67
N ALA A 91 3.00 -4.22 31.74
CA ALA A 91 2.07 -4.34 32.85
C ALA A 91 2.68 -5.04 34.08
N LEU A 92 3.87 -5.65 33.95
CA LEU A 92 4.53 -6.34 35.04
C LEU A 92 5.39 -5.37 35.88
N PRO A 93 5.38 -5.50 37.22
CA PRO A 93 6.31 -4.75 38.07
C PRO A 93 7.77 -5.00 37.69
N CYS A 94 8.61 -3.97 37.68
CA CYS A 94 10.02 -4.07 37.32
C CYS A 94 10.81 -5.11 38.14
N THR A 95 10.41 -5.36 39.38
CA THR A 95 11.02 -6.37 40.27
C THR A 95 10.76 -7.80 39.80
N THR A 96 9.67 -8.02 39.07
CA THR A 96 9.26 -9.33 38.53
C THR A 96 9.66 -9.53 37.07
N LEU A 97 10.12 -8.46 36.41
CA LEU A 97 10.42 -8.45 34.99
C LEU A 97 11.74 -9.19 34.71
N GLY A 98 11.61 -10.45 34.28
CA GLY A 98 12.73 -11.31 33.89
C GLY A 98 12.76 -11.61 32.39
N SER A 99 13.81 -12.30 31.97
CA SER A 99 13.92 -12.84 30.59
C SER A 99 13.04 -14.08 30.43
N GLY A 100 12.52 -14.31 29.23
CA GLY A 100 11.57 -15.42 29.02
C GLY A 100 11.25 -15.67 27.55
N ALA A 101 10.30 -16.57 27.32
CA ALA A 101 9.77 -16.85 25.99
C ALA A 101 8.30 -17.27 26.06
N VAL A 102 7.56 -17.00 24.99
CA VAL A 102 6.15 -17.37 24.84
C VAL A 102 5.86 -17.75 23.40
N ALA A 103 5.03 -18.77 23.21
CA ALA A 103 4.53 -19.14 21.89
C ALA A 103 3.30 -18.29 21.53
N THR A 104 3.24 -17.84 20.29
CA THR A 104 2.10 -17.09 19.72
C THR A 104 1.65 -17.76 18.43
N ALA A 105 0.47 -17.39 17.92
CA ALA A 105 0.01 -17.87 16.61
C ALA A 105 0.92 -17.45 15.45
N SER A 106 1.72 -16.38 15.62
CA SER A 106 2.64 -15.88 14.59
C SER A 106 4.05 -16.49 14.69
N GLY A 107 4.36 -17.23 15.75
CA GLY A 107 5.69 -17.76 16.05
C GLY A 107 6.07 -17.66 17.52
N GLY A 108 7.32 -17.94 17.85
CA GLY A 108 7.85 -17.81 19.21
C GLY A 108 8.40 -16.42 19.47
N VAL A 109 8.08 -15.81 20.61
CA VAL A 109 8.69 -14.56 21.06
C VAL A 109 9.58 -14.87 22.25
N ARG A 110 10.86 -14.51 22.16
CA ARG A 110 11.82 -14.60 23.26
C ARG A 110 12.29 -13.20 23.62
N TRP A 111 12.34 -12.87 24.90
CA TRP A 111 12.83 -11.58 25.34
C TRP A 111 13.95 -11.71 26.37
N THR A 112 14.83 -10.72 26.36
CA THR A 112 15.89 -10.55 27.35
C THR A 112 15.73 -9.20 28.03
N THR A 113 16.00 -9.17 29.33
CA THR A 113 15.88 -7.99 30.18
C THR A 113 17.25 -7.57 30.69
N THR A 114 17.65 -6.32 30.44
CA THR A 114 18.85 -5.72 31.02
C THR A 114 18.43 -4.67 32.04
N SER A 115 18.93 -4.79 33.27
CA SER A 115 18.63 -3.81 34.34
C SER A 115 19.61 -2.66 34.33
N THR A 116 19.09 -1.46 34.50
CA THR A 116 19.83 -0.32 35.05
C THR A 116 19.18 0.10 36.38
N PRO A 117 19.76 1.04 37.15
CA PRO A 117 19.17 1.51 38.40
C PRO A 117 17.80 2.19 38.25
N VAL A 118 17.48 2.72 37.06
CA VAL A 118 16.27 3.55 36.83
C VAL A 118 15.36 2.97 35.75
N THR A 119 15.89 2.12 34.86
CA THR A 119 15.13 1.57 33.74
C THR A 119 15.45 0.09 33.51
N ARG A 120 14.50 -0.63 32.92
CA ARG A 120 14.67 -1.99 32.39
C ARG A 120 14.61 -1.92 30.87
N ALA A 121 15.68 -2.33 30.20
CA ALA A 121 15.69 -2.52 28.76
C ALA A 121 15.16 -3.92 28.44
N VAL A 122 14.12 -4.00 27.62
CA VAL A 122 13.54 -5.25 27.13
C VAL A 122 13.83 -5.36 25.64
N ARG A 123 14.51 -6.43 25.24
CA ARG A 123 14.71 -6.77 23.84
C ARG A 123 13.92 -8.03 23.52
N ALA A 124 12.81 -7.87 22.81
CA ALA A 124 11.96 -8.96 22.34
C ALA A 124 12.32 -9.34 20.90
N VAL A 125 12.53 -10.63 20.66
CA VAL A 125 12.83 -11.20 19.34
C VAL A 125 11.73 -12.20 19.01
N LEU A 126 10.98 -11.92 17.96
CA LEU A 126 10.01 -12.84 17.39
C LEU A 126 10.66 -13.64 16.27
N THR A 127 10.61 -14.97 16.42
CA THR A 127 10.95 -15.94 15.38
C THR A 127 9.65 -16.37 14.68
N PRO A 128 9.41 -15.93 13.43
CA PRO A 128 8.16 -16.21 12.74
C PRO A 128 8.00 -17.70 12.45
N ALA A 129 6.78 -18.22 12.58
CA ALA A 129 6.46 -19.58 12.13
C ALA A 129 6.20 -19.65 10.60
N SER A 130 5.95 -18.52 9.96
CA SER A 130 5.60 -18.44 8.54
C SER A 130 6.84 -18.30 7.67
N PRO A 131 7.01 -19.10 6.61
CA PRO A 131 8.13 -18.96 5.66
C PRO A 131 8.06 -17.65 4.86
N ARG A 132 6.93 -16.94 4.90
CA ARG A 132 6.76 -15.64 4.24
C ARG A 132 7.42 -14.49 4.98
N VAL A 133 7.82 -14.70 6.23
CA VAL A 133 8.53 -13.71 7.04
C VAL A 133 9.92 -14.30 7.32
N PRO A 134 10.91 -14.06 6.44
CA PRO A 134 12.20 -14.74 6.52
C PRO A 134 13.08 -14.26 7.67
N ASN A 135 12.82 -13.05 8.17
CA ASN A 135 13.65 -12.40 9.18
C ASN A 135 12.92 -12.34 10.52
N ALA A 136 13.70 -12.49 11.60
CA ALA A 136 13.20 -12.23 12.93
C ALA A 136 12.82 -10.76 13.09
N ILE A 137 11.76 -10.49 13.86
CA ILE A 137 11.34 -9.14 14.20
C ILE A 137 11.88 -8.83 15.59
N VAL A 138 12.63 -7.75 15.72
CA VAL A 138 13.22 -7.32 16.99
C VAL A 138 12.53 -6.04 17.42
N GLU A 139 11.97 -6.04 18.63
CA GLU A 139 11.51 -4.84 19.31
C GLU A 139 12.34 -4.61 20.56
N GLU A 140 12.78 -3.37 20.74
CA GLU A 140 13.52 -2.95 21.92
C GLU A 140 12.77 -1.80 22.58
N VAL A 141 12.52 -1.95 23.88
CA VAL A 141 11.76 -0.98 24.66
C VAL A 141 12.45 -0.74 25.99
N LEU A 142 12.53 0.53 26.37
CA LEU A 142 12.97 0.96 27.69
C LEU A 142 11.74 1.15 28.57
N LEU A 143 11.70 0.48 29.71
CA LEU A 143 10.65 0.59 30.71
C LEU A 143 11.18 1.40 31.90
N PRO A 144 10.53 2.51 32.27
CA PRO A 144 10.87 3.21 33.50
C PRO A 144 10.47 2.33 34.69
N CYS A 145 11.33 2.26 35.69
CA CYS A 145 11.03 1.63 36.96
C CYS A 145 10.84 2.72 37.99
N GLU A 146 9.58 3.01 38.31
CA GLU A 146 9.19 3.87 39.42
C GLU A 146 9.05 3.09 40.73
#